data_AF-A0A812V9G5-F1
#
_entry.id   AF-A0A812V9G5-F1
#
_cell.length_a   1.000
_cell.length_b   1.000
_cell.length_c   1.000
_cell.angle_alpha   90.00
_cell.angle_beta   90.00
_cell.angle_gamma   90.00
#
_symmetry.space_group_name_H-M   'P 1'
#
loop_
_entity.id
_entity.type
_entity.pdbx_description
1 polymer ?
#
loop_
_entity_poly.entity_id
_entity_poly.type
_entity_poly.pdbx_seq_one_letter_code
_entity_poly.pdbx_strand_id
1 'polypeptide(L)'
;MVDVFRVVFLDDDGGKKILLRHTREVTKLADSGVPAQKRFAFYDQVHTTGMDIQHKLDAVAALTLGKDMCWRDYVQGAYRMRGIGRGQRICLYVIPEVVELISRDLHLAGIEEKLRGPSKEPWTKSEKGRLLAVAAWLLVNSIRTERIQFAMLQLQNLANVWRRNAFKSVMSDFEAVTADGLKEAVQVFKEPIAFTLPSGVPRPRGVHEVVEDRVQQMSALIADQDDQDAVSEVKTNVQELSKLADEILGFNLSTLSDPLECSFFWNKSTVVTGCMFLPIPEMDVVLP
;
A
#
# COMPACT_ATOMS: atom_id res chain seq x y z
N MET A 1 -7.47 -7.73 35.84
CA MET A 1 -7.00 -8.73 34.86
C MET A 1 -8.23 -9.23 34.11
N VAL A 2 -8.52 -8.67 32.92
CA VAL A 2 -9.67 -9.12 32.13
C VAL A 2 -9.27 -10.42 31.47
N ASP A 3 -9.93 -11.49 31.87
CA ASP A 3 -9.61 -12.84 31.43
C ASP A 3 -10.09 -13.00 29.97
N VAL A 4 -9.18 -12.71 29.03
CA VAL A 4 -9.43 -12.88 27.60
C VAL A 4 -9.46 -14.39 27.33
N PHE A 5 -10.66 -14.93 27.28
CA PHE A 5 -10.87 -16.36 27.11
C PHE A 5 -10.92 -16.79 25.64
N ARG A 6 -11.23 -15.88 24.70
CA ARG A 6 -11.64 -16.26 23.34
C ARG A 6 -11.29 -15.20 22.30
N VAL A 7 -10.73 -15.63 21.17
CA VAL A 7 -10.27 -14.75 20.08
C VAL A 7 -11.16 -14.95 18.86
N VAL A 8 -11.75 -13.87 18.36
CA VAL A 8 -12.53 -13.82 17.12
C VAL A 8 -11.60 -13.38 16.00
N PHE A 9 -11.58 -14.11 14.90
CA PHE A 9 -10.78 -13.80 13.72
C PHE A 9 -11.55 -14.19 12.45
N LEU A 10 -11.03 -13.80 11.30
CA LEU A 10 -11.58 -14.12 9.99
C LEU A 10 -10.67 -15.18 9.35
N ASP A 11 -11.28 -16.25 8.82
CA ASP A 11 -10.54 -17.25 8.04
C ASP A 11 -10.29 -16.76 6.61
N ASP A 12 -9.54 -17.54 5.83
CA ASP A 12 -9.15 -17.19 4.44
C ASP A 12 -10.37 -17.01 3.52
N ASP A 13 -11.53 -17.58 3.88
CA ASP A 13 -12.79 -17.46 3.14
C ASP A 13 -13.65 -16.28 3.64
N GLY A 14 -13.13 -15.45 4.57
CA GLY A 14 -13.85 -14.33 5.18
C GLY A 14 -14.90 -14.74 6.22
N GLY A 15 -14.90 -16.00 6.63
CA GLY A 15 -15.76 -16.58 7.65
C GLY A 15 -15.38 -16.13 9.05
N LYS A 16 -16.38 -15.69 9.83
CA LYS A 16 -16.20 -15.29 11.24
C LYS A 16 -16.01 -16.52 12.12
N LYS A 17 -14.79 -16.70 12.64
CA LYS A 17 -14.42 -17.80 13.54
C LYS A 17 -14.13 -17.29 14.94
N ILE A 18 -14.24 -18.18 15.91
CA ILE A 18 -13.81 -17.93 17.28
C ILE A 18 -12.98 -19.12 17.79
N LEU A 19 -11.81 -18.79 18.31
CA LEU A 19 -10.89 -19.72 18.98
C LEU A 19 -11.17 -19.68 20.48
N LEU A 20 -11.50 -20.85 21.04
CA LEU A 20 -11.68 -21.04 22.48
C LEU A 20 -10.32 -21.32 23.14
N ARG A 21 -9.86 -20.50 24.09
CA ARG A 21 -8.52 -20.63 24.70
C ARG A 21 -8.29 -21.99 25.38
N HIS A 22 -9.31 -22.53 26.04
CA HIS A 22 -9.18 -23.75 26.85
C HIS A 22 -9.14 -25.02 25.98
N THR A 23 -10.06 -25.14 25.02
CA THR A 23 -10.18 -26.33 24.17
C THR A 23 -9.34 -26.23 22.89
N ARG A 24 -8.89 -25.02 22.54
CA ARG A 24 -8.26 -24.66 21.25
C ARG A 24 -9.13 -24.99 20.04
N GLU A 25 -10.41 -25.20 20.25
CA GLU A 25 -11.35 -25.45 19.18
C GLU A 25 -11.71 -24.14 18.47
N VAL A 26 -11.87 -24.25 17.16
CA VAL A 26 -12.31 -23.18 16.29
C VAL A 26 -13.73 -23.48 15.85
N THR A 27 -14.67 -22.61 16.19
CA THR A 27 -16.07 -22.72 15.78
C THR A 27 -16.54 -21.46 15.06
N LYS A 28 -17.70 -21.51 14.41
CA LYS A 28 -18.31 -20.31 13.82
C LYS A 28 -18.73 -19.36 14.95
N LEU A 29 -18.48 -18.07 14.76
CA LEU A 29 -18.81 -17.06 15.76
C LEU A 29 -20.30 -17.10 16.16
N ALA A 30 -21.19 -17.33 15.19
CA ALA A 30 -22.63 -17.41 15.40
C ALA A 30 -23.05 -18.56 16.32
N ASP A 31 -22.37 -19.70 16.22
CA ASP A 31 -22.74 -20.94 16.93
C ASP A 31 -22.10 -21.02 18.33
N SER A 32 -21.16 -20.13 18.63
CA SER A 32 -20.33 -20.19 19.84
C SER A 32 -21.05 -19.81 21.14
N GLY A 33 -22.16 -19.06 21.07
CA GLY A 33 -22.89 -18.55 22.23
C GLY A 33 -22.08 -17.60 23.15
N VAL A 34 -20.89 -17.17 22.73
CA VAL A 34 -19.98 -16.37 23.57
C VAL A 34 -20.48 -14.93 23.65
N PRO A 35 -20.65 -14.32 24.82
CA PRO A 35 -21.08 -12.92 24.92
C PRO A 35 -19.96 -11.94 24.51
N ALA A 36 -20.32 -10.78 23.95
CA ALA A 36 -19.36 -9.80 23.38
C ALA A 36 -18.29 -9.32 24.39
N GLN A 37 -18.62 -9.27 25.67
CA GLN A 37 -17.73 -8.84 26.75
C GLN A 37 -16.56 -9.81 27.01
N LYS A 38 -16.68 -11.07 26.55
CA LYS A 38 -15.66 -12.12 26.70
C LYS A 38 -14.93 -12.42 25.40
N ARG A 39 -15.09 -11.57 24.37
CA ARG A 39 -14.48 -11.71 23.05
C ARG A 39 -13.34 -10.72 22.91
N PHE A 40 -12.23 -11.19 22.38
CA PHE A 40 -11.18 -10.37 21.80
C PHE A 40 -11.29 -10.50 20.28
N ALA A 41 -11.46 -9.41 19.54
CA ALA A 41 -11.52 -9.47 18.08
C ALA A 41 -10.17 -9.08 17.49
N PHE A 42 -9.71 -9.87 16.53
CA PHE A 42 -8.51 -9.61 15.76
C PHE A 42 -8.92 -9.32 14.31
N TYR A 43 -8.41 -8.22 13.78
CA TYR A 43 -8.57 -7.84 12.37
C TYR A 43 -7.18 -7.86 11.73
N ASP A 44 -7.04 -8.63 10.67
CA ASP A 44 -5.90 -8.49 9.76
C ASP A 44 -6.21 -7.38 8.73
N GLN A 45 -5.19 -6.99 7.97
CA GLN A 45 -5.34 -5.94 6.95
C GLN A 45 -6.23 -6.39 5.78
N VAL A 46 -6.14 -7.66 5.37
CA VAL A 46 -6.87 -8.24 4.22
C VAL A 46 -8.39 -8.19 4.46
N HIS A 47 -8.83 -8.38 5.70
CA HIS A 47 -10.25 -8.36 6.05
C HIS A 47 -10.71 -7.04 6.70
N THR A 48 -10.05 -5.92 6.41
CA THR A 48 -10.48 -4.58 6.85
C THR A 48 -11.67 -4.00 6.05
N THR A 49 -12.11 -4.68 4.99
CA THR A 49 -13.29 -4.32 4.19
C THR A 49 -14.44 -5.30 4.35
N GLY A 50 -15.69 -4.84 4.22
CA GLY A 50 -16.89 -5.70 4.06
C GLY A 50 -17.43 -6.45 5.29
N MET A 51 -16.62 -6.69 6.34
CA MET A 51 -17.05 -7.50 7.49
C MET A 51 -17.37 -6.71 8.76
N ASP A 52 -18.51 -6.96 9.39
CA ASP A 52 -18.91 -6.29 10.64
C ASP A 52 -18.91 -7.28 11.83
N ILE A 53 -18.12 -7.00 12.88
CA ILE A 53 -18.14 -7.75 14.14
C ILE A 53 -18.62 -6.80 15.23
N GLN A 54 -19.74 -7.15 15.88
CA GLN A 54 -20.29 -6.34 16.95
C GLN A 54 -19.38 -6.37 18.18
N HIS A 55 -19.00 -5.18 18.66
CA HIS A 55 -18.19 -4.97 19.84
C HIS A 55 -19.02 -4.44 21.02
N LYS A 56 -18.46 -4.52 22.23
CA LYS A 56 -19.02 -3.89 23.43
C LYS A 56 -19.07 -2.36 23.24
N LEU A 57 -20.02 -1.68 23.90
CA LEU A 57 -20.22 -0.23 23.78
C LEU A 57 -19.03 0.62 24.24
N ASP A 58 -18.26 0.13 25.21
CA ASP A 58 -17.05 0.75 25.76
C ASP A 58 -15.77 0.01 25.32
N ALA A 59 -15.82 -0.70 24.19
CA ALA A 59 -14.66 -1.42 23.67
C ALA A 59 -13.50 -0.46 23.37
N VAL A 60 -12.28 -0.92 23.66
CA VAL A 60 -11.04 -0.21 23.33
C VAL A 60 -10.26 -1.01 22.31
N ALA A 61 -9.84 -0.33 21.25
CA ALA A 61 -9.01 -0.89 20.20
C ALA A 61 -7.54 -0.56 20.40
N ALA A 62 -6.63 -1.46 20.04
CA ALA A 62 -5.27 -1.08 19.70
C ALA A 62 -5.11 -1.08 18.18
N LEU A 63 -4.75 0.07 17.63
CA LEU A 63 -4.48 0.25 16.21
C LEU A 63 -2.97 0.42 16.05
N THR A 64 -2.32 -0.44 15.27
CA THR A 64 -0.89 -0.33 14.98
C THR A 64 -0.66 0.46 13.70
N LEU A 65 0.35 1.32 13.68
CA LEU A 65 0.74 2.10 12.51
C LEU A 65 1.97 1.50 11.82
N GLY A 66 1.84 1.14 10.54
CA GLY A 66 2.91 0.62 9.69
C GLY A 66 3.51 1.68 8.75
N LYS A 67 4.74 1.45 8.27
CA LYS A 67 5.48 2.39 7.41
C LYS A 67 4.81 2.71 6.07
N ASP A 68 4.10 1.74 5.48
CA ASP A 68 3.47 1.84 4.16
C ASP A 68 1.95 2.04 4.24
N MET A 69 1.39 2.31 5.43
CA MET A 69 -0.04 2.56 5.55
C MET A 69 -0.42 3.90 4.93
N CYS A 70 -1.54 3.93 4.22
CA CYS A 70 -2.15 5.15 3.73
C CYS A 70 -3.35 5.55 4.60
N TRP A 71 -3.87 6.78 4.38
CA TRP A 71 -5.02 7.28 5.13
C TRP A 71 -6.23 6.33 5.06
N ARG A 72 -6.46 5.72 3.90
CA ARG A 72 -7.53 4.75 3.67
C ARG A 72 -7.42 3.55 4.62
N ASP A 73 -6.25 2.92 4.70
CA ASP A 73 -6.05 1.72 5.53
C ASP A 73 -6.25 2.02 7.02
N TYR A 74 -5.73 3.17 7.45
CA TYR A 74 -5.87 3.65 8.82
C TYR A 74 -7.34 3.86 9.19
N VAL A 75 -8.11 4.58 8.36
CA VAL A 75 -9.52 4.83 8.66
C VAL A 75 -10.37 3.57 8.55
N GLN A 76 -10.07 2.66 7.63
CA GLN A 76 -10.78 1.39 7.51
C GLN A 76 -10.60 0.53 8.77
N GLY A 77 -9.37 0.45 9.30
CA GLY A 77 -9.09 -0.22 10.57
C GLY A 77 -9.75 0.47 11.76
N ALA A 78 -9.64 1.80 11.85
CA ALA A 78 -10.24 2.59 12.93
C ALA A 78 -11.77 2.42 12.97
N TYR A 79 -12.46 2.61 11.83
CA TYR A 79 -13.92 2.57 11.76
C TYR A 79 -14.55 1.18 11.95
N ARG A 80 -13.76 0.13 12.20
CA ARG A 80 -14.28 -1.12 12.78
C ARG A 80 -14.91 -0.87 14.16
N MET A 81 -14.40 0.12 14.89
CA MET A 81 -15.03 0.65 16.09
C MET A 81 -16.16 1.60 15.68
N ARG A 82 -17.34 1.06 15.36
CA ARG A 82 -18.51 1.84 14.91
C ARG A 82 -18.97 2.92 15.89
N GLY A 83 -18.66 2.77 17.17
CA GLY A 83 -19.03 3.67 18.25
C GLY A 83 -17.91 4.62 18.71
N ILE A 84 -16.90 4.91 17.87
CA ILE A 84 -15.85 5.88 18.23
C ILE A 84 -16.48 7.21 18.68
N GLY A 85 -16.04 7.72 19.83
CA GLY A 85 -16.59 8.94 20.43
C GLY A 85 -17.93 8.74 21.14
N ARG A 86 -18.49 7.52 21.12
CA ARG A 86 -19.72 7.11 21.83
C ARG A 86 -19.43 5.90 22.73
N GLY A 87 -18.40 6.02 23.56
CA GLY A 87 -17.94 4.98 24.49
C GLY A 87 -16.78 4.14 23.96
N GLN A 88 -16.73 3.87 22.65
CA GLN A 88 -15.59 3.15 22.06
C GLN A 88 -14.39 4.08 21.85
N ARG A 89 -13.19 3.54 22.07
CA ARG A 89 -11.92 4.28 21.95
C ARG A 89 -10.89 3.50 21.14
N ILE A 90 -9.92 4.22 20.60
CA ILE A 90 -8.76 3.66 19.92
C ILE A 90 -7.50 4.12 20.65
N CYS A 91 -6.61 3.18 20.91
CA CYS A 91 -5.26 3.38 21.39
C CYS A 91 -4.31 3.14 20.21
N LEU A 92 -3.62 4.19 19.77
CA LEU A 92 -2.71 4.11 18.64
C LEU A 92 -1.31 3.68 19.11
N TYR A 93 -0.79 2.60 18.54
CA TYR A 93 0.55 2.09 18.75
C TYR A 93 1.43 2.46 17.57
N VAL A 94 2.47 3.24 17.85
CA VAL A 94 3.46 3.68 16.88
C VAL A 94 4.83 3.30 17.40
N ILE A 95 5.60 2.56 16.59
CA ILE A 95 6.98 2.22 16.91
C ILE A 95 7.91 3.43 16.70
N PRO A 96 9.04 3.55 17.43
CA PRO A 96 9.94 4.70 17.33
C PRO A 96 10.41 4.98 15.89
N GLU A 97 10.71 3.94 15.11
CA GLU A 97 11.16 4.06 13.73
C GLU A 97 10.11 4.75 12.85
N VAL A 98 8.83 4.48 13.08
CA VAL A 98 7.74 5.16 12.36
C VAL A 98 7.58 6.61 12.83
N VAL A 99 7.83 6.91 14.11
CA VAL A 99 7.85 8.30 14.61
C VAL A 99 8.95 9.12 13.93
N GLU A 100 10.13 8.53 13.74
CA GLU A 100 11.23 9.15 13.01
C GLU A 100 10.87 9.40 11.53
N LEU A 101 10.25 8.41 10.87
CA LEU A 101 9.75 8.55 9.50
C LEU A 101 8.70 9.68 9.38
N ILE A 102 7.75 9.75 10.31
CA ILE A 102 6.74 10.82 10.36
C ILE A 102 7.44 12.18 10.49
N SER A 103 8.38 12.29 11.41
CA SER A 103 9.10 13.55 11.66
C SER A 103 9.85 14.01 10.42
N ARG A 104 10.62 13.11 9.79
CA ARG A 104 11.37 13.38 8.57
C ARG A 104 10.47 13.82 7.41
N ASP A 105 9.42 13.06 7.14
CA ASP A 105 8.55 13.32 5.98
C ASP A 105 7.72 14.61 6.17
N LEU A 106 7.28 14.90 7.40
CA LEU A 106 6.58 16.16 7.71
C LEU A 106 7.50 17.38 7.68
N HIS A 107 8.77 17.20 8.07
CA HIS A 107 9.80 18.22 7.94
C HIS A 107 10.04 18.57 6.46
N LEU A 108 10.23 17.56 5.62
CA LEU A 108 10.43 17.73 4.18
C LEU A 108 9.21 18.37 3.50
N ALA A 109 7.99 18.05 3.97
CA ALA A 109 6.77 18.68 3.48
C ALA A 109 6.55 20.12 4.00
N GLY A 110 7.38 20.62 4.94
CA GLY A 110 7.20 21.93 5.56
C GLY A 110 5.91 22.06 6.39
N ILE A 111 5.34 20.93 6.84
CA ILE A 111 4.08 20.89 7.61
C ILE A 111 4.36 20.85 9.11
N GLU A 112 5.54 20.36 9.52
CA GLU A 112 5.91 20.16 10.92
C GLU A 112 5.68 21.40 11.80
N GLU A 113 6.04 22.59 11.31
CA GLU A 113 5.85 23.86 12.05
C GLU A 113 4.37 24.18 12.32
N LYS A 114 3.46 23.78 11.42
CA LYS A 114 2.01 23.97 11.58
C LYS A 114 1.39 23.01 12.60
N LEU A 115 2.11 21.94 12.94
CA LEU A 115 1.66 20.90 13.86
C LEU A 115 2.17 21.10 15.29
N ARG A 116 2.99 22.13 15.52
CA ARG A 116 3.46 22.50 16.86
C ARG A 116 2.29 22.93 17.75
N GLY A 117 2.42 22.63 19.04
CA GLY A 117 1.43 23.05 20.04
C GLY A 117 1.39 24.58 20.24
N PRO A 118 0.42 25.09 21.02
CA PRO A 118 0.31 26.52 21.36
C PRO A 118 1.61 27.11 21.95
N SER A 119 2.37 26.28 22.67
CA SER A 119 3.65 26.62 23.31
C SER A 119 4.87 26.36 22.40
N LYS A 120 4.68 26.14 21.09
CA LYS A 120 5.72 25.73 20.11
C LYS A 120 6.42 24.39 20.39
N GLU A 121 5.86 23.60 21.31
CA GLU A 121 6.36 22.26 21.61
C GLU A 121 6.25 21.33 20.38
N PRO A 122 7.14 20.33 20.27
CA PRO A 122 7.05 19.30 19.24
C PRO A 122 5.68 18.62 19.24
N TRP A 123 5.21 18.23 18.06
CA TRP A 123 3.93 17.53 17.89
C TRP A 123 3.84 16.24 18.73
N THR A 124 4.99 15.65 19.11
CA THR A 124 5.09 14.47 19.97
C THR A 124 4.67 14.71 21.41
N LYS A 125 4.58 15.94 21.91
CA LYS A 125 4.18 16.23 23.30
C LYS A 125 2.68 16.38 23.50
N SER A 126 1.94 16.79 22.46
CA SER A 126 0.49 16.97 22.52
C SER A 126 -0.25 15.78 21.90
N GLU A 127 -1.30 15.28 22.53
CA GLU A 127 -2.17 14.24 21.94
C GLU A 127 -2.78 14.69 20.61
N LYS A 128 -3.31 15.91 20.56
CA LYS A 128 -3.83 16.51 19.32
C LYS A 128 -2.74 16.63 18.26
N GLY A 129 -1.53 17.02 18.65
CA GLY A 129 -0.37 17.11 17.76
C GLY A 129 -0.02 15.75 17.14
N ARG A 130 0.05 14.69 17.95
CA ARG A 130 0.30 13.31 17.50
C ARG A 130 -0.74 12.84 16.48
N LEU A 131 -2.02 13.04 16.77
CA LEU A 131 -3.09 12.61 15.86
C LEU A 131 -3.08 13.38 14.53
N LEU A 132 -2.81 14.69 14.56
CA LEU A 132 -2.69 15.50 13.36
C LEU A 132 -1.44 15.14 12.54
N ALA A 133 -0.31 14.88 13.19
CA ALA A 133 0.93 14.45 12.54
C ALA A 133 0.74 13.10 11.84
N VAL A 134 0.13 12.12 12.51
CA VAL A 134 -0.20 10.82 11.92
C VAL A 134 -1.15 11.00 10.72
N ALA A 135 -2.20 11.80 10.85
CA ALA A 135 -3.12 12.05 9.75
C ALA A 135 -2.44 12.72 8.54
N ALA A 136 -1.62 13.75 8.78
CA ALA A 136 -0.87 14.43 7.74
C ALA A 136 0.12 13.48 7.04
N TRP A 137 0.86 12.68 7.81
CA TRP A 137 1.81 11.72 7.26
C TRP A 137 1.13 10.62 6.44
N LEU A 138 -0.02 10.11 6.89
CA LEU A 138 -0.82 9.15 6.15
C LEU A 138 -1.38 9.72 4.82
N LEU A 139 -1.67 11.02 4.78
CA LEU A 139 -2.05 11.71 3.53
C LEU A 139 -0.85 11.86 2.58
N VAL A 140 0.34 12.20 3.11
CA VAL A 140 1.59 12.21 2.33
C VAL A 140 1.85 10.82 1.73
N ASN A 141 1.65 9.75 2.50
CA ASN A 141 1.75 8.39 1.99
C ASN A 141 0.71 8.09 0.90
N SER A 142 -0.54 8.55 1.04
CA SER A 142 -1.54 8.41 -0.02
C SER A 142 -1.09 9.08 -1.33
N ILE A 143 -0.56 10.30 -1.27
CA ILE A 143 -0.03 11.02 -2.44
C ILE A 143 1.16 10.26 -3.05
N ARG A 144 2.04 9.70 -2.22
CA ARG A 144 3.18 8.89 -2.66
C ARG A 144 2.71 7.65 -3.42
N THR A 145 1.66 6.97 -2.94
CA THR A 145 1.07 5.81 -3.60
C THR A 145 0.42 6.19 -4.93
N GLU A 146 -0.34 7.29 -4.99
CA GLU A 146 -0.94 7.81 -6.22
C GLU A 146 0.11 8.12 -7.29
N ARG A 147 1.26 8.69 -6.89
CA ARG A 147 2.38 8.94 -7.80
C ARG A 147 2.92 7.67 -8.43
N ILE A 148 3.07 6.59 -7.64
CA ILE A 148 3.52 5.29 -8.14
C ILE A 148 2.49 4.71 -9.12
N GLN A 149 1.20 4.78 -8.77
CA GLN A 149 0.11 4.31 -9.62
C GLN A 149 0.06 5.07 -10.95
N PHE A 150 0.24 6.39 -10.92
CA PHE A 150 0.33 7.20 -12.13
C PHE A 150 1.54 6.83 -13.00
N ALA A 151 2.72 6.62 -12.40
CA ALA A 151 3.90 6.16 -13.14
C ALA A 151 3.67 4.77 -13.79
N MET A 152 3.01 3.85 -13.09
CA MET A 152 2.62 2.55 -13.65
C MET A 152 1.64 2.70 -14.82
N LEU A 153 0.68 3.62 -14.72
CA LEU A 153 -0.25 3.91 -15.81
C LEU A 153 0.48 4.44 -17.05
N GLN A 154 1.47 5.33 -16.89
CA GLN A 154 2.29 5.83 -18.01
C GLN A 154 3.01 4.68 -18.73
N LEU A 155 3.59 3.73 -17.97
CA LEU A 155 4.24 2.55 -18.54
C LEU A 155 3.26 1.61 -19.25
N GLN A 156 2.02 1.50 -18.76
CA GLN A 156 0.96 0.73 -19.41
C GLN A 156 0.48 1.40 -20.69
N ASN A 157 0.26 2.72 -20.67
CA ASN A 157 -0.12 3.50 -21.84
C ASN A 157 0.94 3.38 -22.94
N LEU A 158 2.21 3.50 -22.56
CA LEU A 158 3.33 3.29 -23.45
C LEU A 158 3.31 1.89 -24.06
N ALA A 159 3.10 0.86 -23.23
CA ALA A 159 3.05 -0.51 -23.69
C ALA A 159 1.86 -0.81 -24.62
N ASN A 160 0.76 -0.09 -24.46
CA ASN A 160 -0.41 -0.25 -25.32
C ASN A 160 -0.15 0.19 -26.77
N VAL A 161 0.75 1.16 -26.99
CA VAL A 161 1.11 1.65 -28.33
C VAL A 161 1.66 0.51 -29.19
N TRP A 162 2.79 -0.08 -28.79
CA TRP A 162 3.41 -1.16 -29.56
C TRP A 162 2.62 -2.47 -29.47
N ARG A 163 1.88 -2.74 -28.38
CA ARG A 163 1.00 -3.93 -28.30
C ARG A 163 -0.13 -3.86 -29.32
N ARG A 164 -0.72 -2.69 -29.54
CA ARG A 164 -1.77 -2.50 -30.55
C ARG A 164 -1.24 -2.79 -31.95
N ASN A 165 -0.05 -2.29 -32.28
CA ASN A 165 0.56 -2.49 -33.58
C ASN A 165 1.02 -3.93 -33.78
N ALA A 166 1.68 -4.52 -32.77
CA ALA A 166 2.03 -5.93 -32.76
C ALA A 166 0.80 -6.82 -32.93
N PHE A 167 -0.31 -6.52 -32.24
CA PHE A 167 -1.56 -7.27 -32.40
C PHE A 167 -2.13 -7.17 -33.83
N LYS A 168 -2.14 -5.96 -34.42
CA LYS A 168 -2.56 -5.77 -35.82
C LYS A 168 -1.72 -6.63 -36.77
N SER A 169 -0.39 -6.60 -36.63
CA SER A 169 0.54 -7.42 -37.44
C SER A 169 0.33 -8.92 -37.24
N VAL A 170 0.07 -9.36 -36.00
CA VAL A 170 -0.21 -10.77 -35.73
C VAL A 170 -1.53 -11.21 -36.33
N MET A 171 -2.55 -10.35 -36.33
CA MET A 171 -3.85 -10.68 -36.92
C MET A 171 -3.88 -10.58 -38.44
N SER A 172 -3.08 -9.71 -39.06
CA SER A 172 -2.99 -9.61 -40.52
C SER A 172 -2.21 -10.77 -41.13
N ASP A 173 -1.09 -11.15 -40.52
CA ASP A 173 -0.11 -12.05 -41.12
C ASP A 173 0.01 -13.39 -40.37
N PHE A 174 -1.07 -13.84 -39.73
CA PHE A 174 -1.09 -15.04 -38.89
C PHE A 174 -0.67 -16.33 -39.64
N GLU A 175 -0.84 -16.37 -40.96
CA GLU A 175 -0.44 -17.50 -41.80
C GLU A 175 1.07 -17.53 -42.09
N ALA A 176 1.76 -16.38 -41.98
CA ALA A 176 3.18 -16.22 -42.25
C ALA A 176 4.04 -16.49 -40.99
N VAL A 177 3.76 -17.61 -40.30
CA VAL A 177 4.32 -18.01 -38.98
C VAL A 177 5.86 -17.93 -38.90
N THR A 178 6.56 -18.06 -40.04
CA THR A 178 8.03 -18.05 -40.11
C THR A 178 8.65 -16.66 -40.27
N ALA A 179 7.87 -15.62 -40.55
CA ALA A 179 8.38 -14.27 -40.76
C ALA A 179 8.97 -13.68 -39.47
N ASP A 180 10.16 -13.08 -39.55
CA ASP A 180 10.87 -12.59 -38.37
C ASP A 180 10.16 -11.41 -37.71
N GLY A 181 9.49 -10.53 -38.49
CA GLY A 181 8.65 -9.46 -37.94
C GLY A 181 7.44 -9.97 -37.14
N LEU A 182 6.87 -11.12 -37.52
CA LEU A 182 5.78 -11.75 -36.78
C LEU A 182 6.28 -12.36 -35.47
N LYS A 183 7.49 -12.95 -35.46
CA LYS A 183 8.11 -13.45 -34.22
C LYS A 183 8.34 -12.31 -33.24
N GLU A 184 8.87 -11.18 -33.68
CA GLU A 184 9.08 -9.99 -32.85
C GLU A 184 7.75 -9.47 -32.26
N ALA A 185 6.70 -9.37 -33.09
CA ALA A 185 5.36 -8.97 -32.62
C ALA A 185 4.78 -9.94 -31.58
N VAL A 186 5.02 -11.25 -31.71
CA VAL A 186 4.60 -12.25 -30.71
C VAL A 186 5.41 -12.15 -29.41
N GLN A 187 6.70 -11.82 -29.48
CA GLN A 187 7.54 -11.67 -28.28
C GLN A 187 7.06 -10.55 -27.36
N VAL A 188 6.42 -9.50 -27.90
CA VAL A 188 5.83 -8.40 -27.10
C VAL A 188 4.81 -8.89 -26.05
N PHE A 189 4.13 -10.01 -26.33
CA PHE A 189 3.13 -10.59 -25.43
C PHE A 189 3.70 -11.66 -24.50
N LYS A 190 4.98 -12.00 -24.64
CA LYS A 190 5.65 -12.98 -23.80
C LYS A 190 6.42 -12.27 -22.70
N GLU A 191 6.19 -12.70 -21.46
CA GLU A 191 7.00 -12.28 -20.33
C GLU A 191 8.07 -13.36 -20.10
N PRO A 192 9.35 -13.07 -20.35
CA PRO A 192 10.40 -14.06 -20.16
C PRO A 192 10.53 -14.36 -18.66
N ILE A 193 10.26 -15.61 -18.29
CA ILE A 193 10.54 -16.10 -16.94
C ILE A 193 12.06 -16.32 -16.85
N ALA A 194 12.76 -15.36 -16.27
CA ALA A 194 14.20 -15.47 -16.03
C ALA A 194 14.45 -16.34 -14.78
N PHE A 195 15.16 -17.46 -14.97
CA PHE A 195 15.62 -18.31 -13.86
C PHE A 195 17.00 -17.91 -13.33
N THR A 196 17.67 -16.98 -14.00
CA THR A 196 19.02 -16.53 -13.65
C THR A 196 18.92 -15.25 -12.85
N LEU A 197 19.25 -15.33 -11.56
CA LEU A 197 19.34 -14.15 -10.69
C LEU A 197 20.68 -13.43 -10.94
N PRO A 198 20.68 -12.12 -11.25
CA PRO A 198 21.91 -11.35 -11.37
C PRO A 198 22.67 -11.33 -10.04
N SER A 199 23.99 -11.42 -10.08
CA SER A 199 24.86 -11.55 -8.91
C SER A 199 24.97 -10.28 -8.03
N GLY A 200 24.12 -9.27 -8.24
CA GLY A 200 24.22 -7.98 -7.56
C GLY A 200 22.87 -7.32 -7.36
N VAL A 201 22.81 -6.40 -6.39
CA VAL A 201 21.63 -5.57 -6.13
C VAL A 201 21.37 -4.68 -7.36
N PRO A 202 20.18 -4.76 -8.00
CA PRO A 202 19.84 -3.89 -9.11
C PRO A 202 19.99 -2.42 -8.73
N ARG A 203 20.57 -1.63 -9.63
CA ARG A 203 20.67 -0.19 -9.40
C ARG A 203 19.29 0.45 -9.56
N PRO A 204 18.92 1.38 -8.68
CA PRO A 204 17.83 2.32 -8.92
C PRO A 204 17.84 2.85 -10.35
N ARG A 205 16.73 2.75 -11.07
CA ARG A 205 16.54 3.44 -12.36
C ARG A 205 15.36 4.38 -12.27
N GLY A 206 15.48 5.53 -12.91
CA GLY A 206 14.37 6.47 -13.05
C GLY A 206 13.30 5.91 -13.97
N VAL A 207 12.03 6.25 -13.73
CA VAL A 207 10.93 5.84 -14.64
C VAL A 207 11.16 6.43 -16.04
N HIS A 208 11.77 7.61 -16.15
CA HIS A 208 12.11 8.22 -17.44
C HIS A 208 13.12 7.36 -18.23
N GLU A 209 14.17 6.86 -17.56
CA GLU A 209 15.18 5.97 -18.18
C GLU A 209 14.53 4.68 -18.68
N VAL A 210 13.65 4.08 -17.87
CA VAL A 210 12.92 2.86 -18.25
C VAL A 210 12.01 3.10 -19.45
N VAL A 211 11.36 4.27 -19.54
CA VAL A 211 10.54 4.66 -20.68
C VAL A 211 11.41 4.81 -21.93
N GLU A 212 12.55 5.49 -21.83
CA GLU A 212 13.46 5.68 -22.96
C GLU A 212 14.02 4.35 -23.48
N ASP A 213 14.49 3.48 -22.59
CA ASP A 213 14.97 2.13 -22.93
C ASP A 213 13.90 1.34 -23.70
N ARG A 214 12.65 1.34 -23.19
CA ARG A 214 11.54 0.60 -23.81
C ARG A 214 11.15 1.16 -25.17
N VAL A 215 11.16 2.49 -25.33
CA VAL A 215 10.89 3.14 -26.62
C VAL A 215 11.97 2.79 -27.64
N GLN A 216 13.24 2.76 -27.24
CA GLN A 216 14.32 2.36 -28.13
C GLN A 216 14.19 0.89 -28.56
N GLN A 217 13.91 -0.01 -27.61
CA GLN A 217 13.72 -1.44 -27.87
C GLN A 217 12.56 -1.73 -28.81
N MET A 218 11.45 -0.99 -28.69
CA MET A 218 10.22 -1.22 -29.45
C MET A 218 10.03 -0.23 -30.61
N SER A 219 11.10 0.45 -31.04
CA SER A 219 11.06 1.47 -32.10
C SER A 219 10.47 0.97 -33.43
N ALA A 220 10.68 -0.31 -33.76
CA ALA A 220 10.13 -0.94 -34.96
C ALA A 220 8.59 -1.05 -34.95
N LEU A 221 7.95 -0.98 -33.77
CA LEU A 221 6.51 -1.12 -33.59
C LEU A 221 5.79 0.22 -33.34
N ILE A 222 6.51 1.34 -33.46
CA ILE A 222 5.96 2.70 -33.41
C ILE A 222 5.84 3.17 -34.87
N ALA A 223 4.64 3.03 -35.44
CA ALA A 223 4.45 3.17 -36.89
C ALA A 223 3.88 4.53 -37.27
N ASP A 224 2.81 4.94 -36.58
CA ASP A 224 1.99 6.09 -36.99
C ASP A 224 2.39 7.38 -36.26
N GLN A 225 2.04 8.55 -36.82
CA GLN A 225 2.23 9.83 -36.15
C GLN A 225 1.50 9.88 -34.81
N ASP A 226 0.30 9.29 -34.75
CA ASP A 226 -0.49 9.16 -33.51
C ASP A 226 0.26 8.37 -32.42
N ASP A 227 1.07 7.37 -32.81
CA ASP A 227 1.89 6.59 -31.88
C ASP A 227 3.07 7.43 -31.35
N GLN A 228 3.69 8.23 -32.21
CA GLN A 228 4.76 9.15 -31.83
C GLN A 228 4.25 10.22 -30.87
N ASP A 229 3.04 10.75 -31.13
CA ASP A 229 2.39 11.73 -30.28
C ASP A 229 2.08 11.13 -28.89
N ALA A 230 1.52 9.93 -28.83
CA ALA A 230 1.26 9.22 -27.58
C ALA A 230 2.55 8.92 -26.78
N VAL A 231 3.63 8.54 -27.46
CA VAL A 231 4.95 8.33 -26.82
C VAL A 231 5.52 9.66 -26.30
N SER A 232 5.33 10.76 -27.04
CA SER A 232 5.80 12.08 -26.62
C SER A 232 5.05 12.61 -25.39
N GLU A 233 3.75 12.34 -25.30
CA GLU A 233 2.92 12.67 -24.15
C GLU A 233 3.40 11.91 -22.90
N VAL A 234 3.60 10.59 -23.02
CA VAL A 234 4.12 9.77 -21.92
C VAL A 234 5.50 10.24 -21.46
N LYS A 235 6.41 10.54 -22.41
CA LYS A 235 7.75 11.07 -22.08
C LYS A 235 7.66 12.38 -21.31
N THR A 236 6.79 13.29 -21.74
CA THR A 236 6.57 14.58 -21.06
C THR A 236 6.05 14.37 -19.64
N ASN A 237 4.99 13.57 -19.49
CA ASN A 237 4.40 13.27 -18.18
C ASN A 237 5.42 12.66 -17.20
N VAL A 238 6.25 11.72 -17.66
CA VAL A 238 7.26 11.07 -16.82
C VAL A 238 8.44 11.98 -16.49
N GLN A 239 8.84 12.86 -17.40
CA GLN A 239 9.85 13.89 -17.13
C GLN A 239 9.36 14.90 -16.09
N GLU A 240 8.10 15.33 -16.18
CA GLU A 240 7.49 16.20 -15.16
C GLU A 240 7.46 15.53 -13.78
N LEU A 241 7.09 14.25 -13.72
CA LEU A 241 7.15 13.48 -12.47
C LEU A 241 8.56 13.41 -11.89
N SER A 242 9.58 13.23 -12.74
CA SER A 242 10.98 13.17 -12.30
C SER A 242 11.45 14.51 -11.75
N LYS A 243 11.15 15.61 -12.44
CA LYS A 243 11.48 16.97 -11.99
C LYS A 243 10.83 17.29 -10.64
N LEU A 244 9.54 16.98 -10.50
CA LEU A 244 8.82 17.18 -9.24
C LEU A 244 9.35 16.29 -8.11
N ALA A 245 9.86 15.10 -8.43
CA ALA A 245 10.51 14.24 -7.44
C ALA A 245 11.83 14.89 -6.96
N ASP A 246 12.69 15.33 -7.88
CA ASP A 246 13.98 15.95 -7.56
C ASP A 246 13.83 17.27 -6.78
N GLU A 247 12.77 18.04 -7.05
CA GLU A 247 12.48 19.31 -6.36
C GLU A 247 11.90 19.13 -4.95
N ILE A 248 11.10 18.08 -4.70
CA ILE A 248 10.32 17.95 -3.46
C ILE A 248 10.99 16.99 -2.47
N LEU A 249 11.74 16.00 -2.92
CA LEU A 249 12.39 15.01 -2.07
C LEU A 249 13.62 14.45 -2.78
N GLY A 250 14.81 14.54 -2.17
CA GLY A 250 15.98 13.74 -2.56
C GLY A 250 15.73 12.24 -2.33
N PHE A 251 14.77 11.66 -3.04
CA PHE A 251 14.26 10.32 -2.89
C PHE A 251 14.11 9.67 -4.26
N ASN A 252 15.08 8.79 -4.53
CA ASN A 252 15.16 7.92 -5.68
C ASN A 252 13.86 7.12 -5.87
N LEU A 253 13.27 7.19 -7.07
CA LEU A 253 12.23 6.28 -7.58
C LEU A 253 12.76 4.84 -7.83
N SER A 254 13.69 4.41 -6.98
CA SER A 254 14.52 3.22 -7.09
C SER A 254 13.82 1.88 -6.97
N THR A 255 12.59 1.83 -6.47
CA THR A 255 11.93 0.58 -6.06
C THR A 255 11.03 -0.02 -7.13
N LEU A 256 11.17 0.36 -8.40
CA LEU A 256 10.61 -0.38 -9.51
C LEU A 256 11.69 -1.31 -10.08
N SER A 257 12.01 -2.39 -9.36
CA SER A 257 12.43 -3.61 -10.06
C SER A 257 11.20 -4.07 -10.83
N ASP A 258 11.36 -4.20 -12.15
CA ASP A 258 10.35 -4.52 -13.16
C ASP A 258 8.86 -4.27 -12.80
N PRO A 259 8.15 -3.37 -13.52
CA PRO A 259 6.70 -3.18 -13.36
C PRO A 259 5.86 -4.45 -13.56
N LEU A 260 6.45 -5.51 -14.14
CA LEU A 260 5.84 -6.84 -14.27
C LEU A 260 5.97 -7.71 -13.02
N GLU A 261 6.88 -7.40 -12.09
CA GLU A 261 6.87 -7.98 -10.73
C GLU A 261 5.84 -7.27 -9.82
N CYS A 262 5.43 -6.04 -10.15
CA CYS A 262 4.47 -5.30 -9.34
C CYS A 262 3.04 -5.87 -9.36
N SER A 263 2.64 -6.61 -10.39
CA SER A 263 1.39 -7.39 -10.33
C SER A 263 1.46 -8.52 -9.28
N PHE A 264 2.66 -9.00 -8.94
CA PHE A 264 2.91 -9.98 -7.87
C PHE A 264 3.20 -9.34 -6.50
N PHE A 265 3.85 -8.17 -6.47
CA PHE A 265 4.26 -7.51 -5.21
C PHE A 265 3.08 -6.94 -4.42
N TRP A 266 1.98 -6.59 -5.09
CA TRP A 266 0.72 -6.22 -4.43
C TRP A 266 0.03 -7.39 -3.71
N ASN A 267 0.53 -8.62 -3.83
CA ASN A 267 -0.06 -9.79 -3.17
C ASN A 267 0.80 -10.38 -2.03
N LYS A 268 1.99 -9.84 -1.73
CA LYS A 268 2.91 -10.44 -0.74
C LYS A 268 3.72 -9.48 0.15
N SER A 269 3.23 -8.27 0.41
CA SER A 269 3.72 -7.50 1.58
C SER A 269 2.98 -7.95 2.84
N THR A 270 3.21 -9.19 3.27
CA THR A 270 2.81 -9.66 4.60
C THR A 270 3.77 -9.08 5.64
N VAL A 271 3.66 -7.78 5.90
CA VAL A 271 4.00 -7.25 7.23
C VAL A 271 2.72 -7.42 8.04
N VAL A 272 2.74 -8.37 8.97
CA VAL A 272 1.65 -8.60 9.92
C VAL A 272 1.49 -7.33 10.76
N THR A 273 0.67 -6.41 10.26
CA THR A 273 0.27 -5.19 10.96
C THR A 273 -1.07 -5.51 11.59
N GLY A 274 -1.01 -6.13 12.77
CA GLY A 274 -2.19 -6.59 13.48
C GLY A 274 -2.73 -5.51 14.42
N CYS A 275 -4.00 -5.15 14.30
CA CYS A 275 -4.70 -4.45 15.37
C CYS A 275 -4.89 -5.43 16.54
N MET A 276 -4.18 -5.18 17.64
CA MET A 276 -4.37 -5.90 18.91
C MET A 276 -5.53 -5.21 19.68
N PHE A 277 -6.32 -5.86 20.52
CA PHE A 277 -7.42 -5.19 21.24
C PHE A 277 -7.36 -5.56 22.73
N LEU A 278 -6.39 -5.02 23.47
CA LEU A 278 -6.28 -5.26 24.91
C LEU A 278 -7.11 -4.25 25.72
N PRO A 279 -7.86 -4.68 26.74
CA PRO A 279 -8.31 -3.80 27.80
C PRO A 279 -7.14 -3.59 28.78
N ILE A 280 -6.38 -2.51 28.58
CA ILE A 280 -5.32 -2.10 29.52
C ILE A 280 -5.97 -1.21 30.60
N PRO A 281 -5.84 -1.53 31.90
CA PRO A 281 -6.26 -0.62 32.97
C PRO A 281 -5.32 0.59 32.97
N GLU A 282 -5.84 1.76 33.37
CA GLU A 282 -5.09 3.03 33.50
C GLU A 282 -3.62 2.80 33.86
N MET A 283 -2.76 2.89 32.86
CA MET A 283 -1.35 3.15 33.04
C MET A 283 -1.11 4.53 32.48
N ASP A 284 -0.73 5.42 33.39
CA ASP A 284 -0.15 6.71 33.08
C ASP A 284 0.87 6.55 31.95
N VAL A 285 0.80 7.48 31.01
CA VAL A 285 1.78 7.63 29.94
C VAL A 285 3.12 7.94 30.59
N VAL A 286 3.90 6.90 30.85
CA VAL A 286 5.34 7.00 31.10
C VAL A 286 6.03 6.37 29.90
N LEU A 287 6.38 7.22 28.94
CA LEU A 287 7.55 7.00 28.10
C LEU A 287 8.71 7.75 28.77
N PRO A 288 9.95 7.22 28.73
CA PRO A 288 11.12 7.93 29.25
C PRO A 288 11.30 9.31 28.61
#